data_AF-A0A829HFM6-F1
#
_entry.id   AF-A0A829HFM6-F1
#
_cell.length_a   1.000
_cell.length_b   1.000
_cell.length_c   1.000
_cell.angle_alpha   90.00
_cell.angle_beta   90.00
_cell.angle_gamma   90.00
#
_symmetry.space_group_name_H-M   'P 1'
#
loop_
_entity.id
_entity.type
_entity.pdbx_description
1 polymer ?
#
loop_
_entity_poly.entity_id
_entity_poly.type
_entity_poly.pdbx_seq_one_letter_code
_entity_poly.pdbx_strand_id
1 'polypeptide(L)' 'MSKSVLLAELNAMIDHYFIRNGSQPTQILLGYKAYTELMQDQSFANEIKNSALDPNKRKYKKLKIKVTKDDHQLELE' A
#
# COMPACT_ATOMS: atom_id res chain seq x y z
N MET A 1 1.79 19.86 3.87
CA MET A 1 1.87 18.40 3.66
C MET A 1 1.37 18.11 2.26
N SER A 2 2.24 17.66 1.37
CA SER A 2 1.87 17.26 0.02
C SER A 2 1.15 15.91 0.09
N LYS A 3 -0.15 15.93 -0.13
CA LYS A 3 -0.98 14.71 -0.22
C LYS A 3 -0.49 13.91 -1.43
N SER A 4 0.09 12.73 -1.22
CA SER A 4 0.49 11.86 -2.32
C SER A 4 -0.74 11.44 -3.13
N VAL A 5 -0.75 11.73 -4.44
CA VAL A 5 -1.82 11.32 -5.37
C VAL A 5 -1.91 9.80 -5.41
N LEU A 6 -0.75 9.12 -5.45
CA LEU A 6 -0.63 7.67 -5.43
C LEU A 6 -1.22 7.05 -4.15
N LEU A 7 -1.03 7.69 -2.98
CA LEU A 7 -1.63 7.21 -1.73
C LEU A 7 -3.17 7.35 -1.75
N ALA A 8 -3.69 8.43 -2.34
CA ALA A 8 -5.13 8.61 -2.49
C ALA A 8 -5.72 7.55 -3.44
N GLU A 9 -5.04 7.25 -4.54
CA GLU A 9 -5.41 6.20 -5.49
C GLU A 9 -5.42 4.81 -4.84
N LEU A 10 -4.34 4.43 -4.14
CA LEU A 10 -4.26 3.16 -3.41
C LEU A 10 -5.43 3.01 -2.43
N ASN A 11 -5.74 4.06 -1.67
CA ASN A 11 -6.84 4.04 -0.72
C ASN A 11 -8.20 3.86 -1.42
N ALA A 12 -8.43 4.58 -2.52
CA ALA A 12 -9.64 4.40 -3.32
C ALA A 12 -9.74 2.98 -3.87
N MET A 13 -8.64 2.39 -4.36
CA MET A 13 -8.63 1.01 -4.85
C MET A 13 -9.03 0.01 -3.76
N ILE A 14 -8.50 0.15 -2.54
CA ILE A 14 -8.84 -0.72 -1.40
C ILE A 14 -10.33 -0.61 -1.07
N ASP A 15 -10.85 0.62 -1.01
CA ASP A 15 -12.26 0.86 -0.70
C ASP A 15 -13.17 0.30 -1.80
N HIS A 16 -12.82 0.50 -3.08
CA HIS A 16 -13.55 -0.06 -4.22
C HIS A 16 -13.52 -1.60 -4.25
N TYR A 17 -12.39 -2.22 -3.91
CA TYR A 17 -12.28 -3.68 -3.83
C TYR A 17 -13.25 -4.23 -2.77
N PHE A 18 -13.30 -3.61 -1.60
CA PHE A 18 -14.23 -4.00 -0.54
C PHE A 18 -15.70 -3.84 -0.96
N ILE A 19 -16.04 -2.72 -1.58
CA ILE A 19 -17.41 -2.46 -2.07
C ILE A 19 -17.83 -3.48 -3.12
N ARG A 20 -16.92 -3.87 -4.03
CA ARG A 20 -17.22 -4.83 -5.11
C ARG A 20 -17.32 -6.27 -4.61
N ASN A 21 -16.37 -6.70 -3.78
CA ASN A 21 -16.19 -8.12 -3.44
C ASN A 21 -16.81 -8.50 -2.08
N GLY A 22 -17.14 -7.52 -1.23
CA GLY A 22 -17.63 -7.75 0.13
C GLY A 22 -16.55 -8.17 1.13
N SER A 23 -15.30 -8.27 0.69
CA SER A 23 -14.13 -8.61 1.52
C SER A 23 -12.95 -7.69 1.21
N GLN A 24 -12.08 -7.51 2.19
CA GLN A 24 -10.81 -6.80 1.99
C GLN A 24 -9.88 -7.67 1.13
N PRO A 25 -8.99 -7.07 0.32
CA PRO A 25 -7.91 -7.82 -0.30
C PRO A 25 -7.02 -8.45 0.79
N THR A 26 -6.22 -9.43 0.41
CA THR A 26 -5.26 -10.08 1.31
C THR A 26 -3.90 -9.38 1.28
N GLN A 27 -3.51 -8.86 0.12
CA GLN A 27 -2.24 -8.16 -0.07
C GLN A 27 -2.30 -7.03 -1.10
N ILE A 28 -1.36 -6.10 -0.96
CA ILE A 28 -1.09 -5.01 -1.89
C ILE A 28 0.24 -5.33 -2.60
N LEU A 29 0.20 -5.40 -3.91
CA LEU A 29 1.38 -5.54 -4.76
C LEU A 29 1.84 -4.14 -5.19
N LEU A 30 3.06 -3.77 -4.83
CA LEU A 30 3.64 -2.48 -5.14
C LEU A 30 4.93 -2.66 -5.94
N GLY A 31 5.04 -1.95 -7.06
CA GLY A 31 6.31 -1.77 -7.75
C GLY A 31 7.29 -1.01 -6.86
N TYR A 32 8.59 -1.21 -7.04
CA TYR A 32 9.57 -0.59 -6.15
C TYR A 32 9.55 0.94 -6.22
N LYS A 33 9.30 1.55 -7.39
CA LYS A 33 9.19 3.02 -7.50
C LYS A 33 7.91 3.52 -6.83
N ALA A 34 6.78 2.85 -7.08
CA ALA A 34 5.51 3.17 -6.42
C ALA A 34 5.64 3.07 -4.89
N TYR A 35 6.30 2.03 -4.37
CA TYR A 35 6.57 1.91 -2.95
C TYR A 35 7.46 3.04 -2.42
N THR A 36 8.53 3.40 -3.13
CA THR A 36 9.39 4.51 -2.70
C THR A 36 8.65 5.85 -2.66
N GLU A 37 7.76 6.10 -3.63
CA GLU A 37 6.92 7.30 -3.66
C GLU A 37 5.93 7.32 -2.49
N LEU A 38 5.24 6.20 -2.23
CA LEU A 38 4.34 6.07 -1.07
C LEU A 38 5.07 6.29 0.26
N MET A 39 6.32 5.81 0.38
CA MET A 39 7.15 6.01 1.58
C MET A 39 7.61 7.46 1.79
N GLN A 40 7.45 8.36 0.81
CA GLN A 40 7.66 9.80 1.01
C GLN A 40 6.49 10.45 1.76
N ASP A 41 5.31 9.84 1.74
CA ASP A 41 4.19 10.27 2.57
C ASP A 41 4.39 9.80 4.03
N GLN A 42 4.48 10.76 4.95
CA GLN A 42 4.75 10.47 6.36
C GLN A 42 3.67 9.60 7.00
N SER A 43 2.40 9.76 6.61
CA SER A 43 1.30 9.00 7.19
C SER A 43 1.41 7.52 6.80
N PHE A 44 1.65 7.25 5.52
CA PHE A 44 1.88 5.91 5.01
C PHE A 44 3.15 5.29 5.60
N ALA A 45 4.27 6.02 5.58
CA ALA A 45 5.55 5.53 6.08
C ALA A 45 5.50 5.19 7.58
N ASN A 46 4.82 6.01 8.38
CA ASN A 46 4.67 5.76 9.82
C ASN A 46 3.81 4.51 10.06
N GLU A 47 2.69 4.35 9.35
CA GLU A 47 1.85 3.16 9.49
C GLU A 47 2.60 1.88 9.12
N ILE A 48 3.30 1.89 7.99
CA ILE A 48 4.14 0.78 7.50
C ILE A 48 5.24 0.43 8.52
N LYS A 49 5.98 1.42 9.04
CA LYS A 49 7.07 1.19 10.00
C LYS A 49 6.57 0.68 11.35
N ASN A 50 5.40 1.13 11.78
CA ASN A 50 4.80 0.72 13.04
C ASN A 50 4.06 -0.62 12.95
N SER A 51 3.81 -1.12 11.74
CA SER A 51 3.09 -2.39 11.54
C SER A 51 3.93 -3.63 11.89
N ALA A 52 5.25 -3.60 11.64
CA ALA A 52 6.17 -4.68 11.94
C ALA A 52 7.63 -4.20 11.90
N LEU A 53 8.46 -4.77 12.80
CA LEU A 53 9.91 -4.57 12.80
C LEU A 53 10.56 -5.19 11.55
N ASP A 54 10.08 -6.36 11.14
CA ASP A 54 10.54 -7.07 9.94
C ASP A 54 9.97 -6.40 8.68
N PRO A 55 10.82 -5.88 7.77
CA PRO A 55 10.39 -5.23 6.53
C PRO A 55 9.45 -6.08 5.67
N ASN A 56 9.64 -7.41 5.65
CA ASN A 56 8.86 -8.33 4.81
C ASN A 56 7.48 -8.66 5.40
N LYS A 57 7.24 -8.27 6.65
CA LYS A 57 5.98 -8.49 7.36
C LYS A 57 5.17 -7.21 7.54
N ARG A 58 5.63 -6.11 6.95
CA ARG A 58 4.95 -4.82 7.06
C ARG A 58 3.58 -4.85 6.37
N LYS A 59 2.67 -4.08 6.95
CA LYS A 59 1.27 -4.00 6.55
C LYS A 59 0.84 -2.55 6.47
N TYR A 60 -0.10 -2.28 5.57
CA TYR A 60 -0.85 -1.05 5.49
C TYR A 60 -2.33 -1.38 5.59
N LYS A 61 -3.09 -0.70 6.46
CA LYS A 61 -4.50 -1.02 6.74
C LYS A 61 -4.77 -2.50 7.06
N LYS A 62 -3.81 -3.15 7.73
CA LYS A 62 -3.79 -4.61 8.02
C LYS A 62 -3.60 -5.53 6.79
N LEU A 63 -3.43 -4.96 5.60
CA LEU A 63 -3.12 -5.66 4.34
C LEU A 63 -1.61 -5.87 4.23
N LYS A 64 -1.18 -7.05 3.80
CA LYS A 64 0.24 -7.33 3.59
C LYS A 64 0.77 -6.50 2.42
N ILE A 65 1.95 -5.89 2.57
CA ILE A 65 2.63 -5.23 1.45
C ILE A 65 3.66 -6.20 0.86
N LYS A 66 3.63 -6.35 -0.47
CA LYS A 66 4.65 -7.07 -1.21
C LYS A 66 5.24 -6.14 -2.28
N VAL A 67 6.51 -5.83 -2.13
CA VAL A 67 7.24 -5.03 -3.13
C VAL A 67 7.75 -5.96 -4.23
N THR A 68 7.50 -5.58 -5.48
CA THR A 68 7.88 -6.34 -6.68
C THR A 68 9.00 -5.62 -7.43
N LYS A 69 9.50 -6.25 -8.50
CA LYS A 69 10.54 -5.67 -9.36
C LYS A 69 9.99 -4.72 -10.42
N ASP A 70 8.67 -4.70 -10.60
CA ASP A 70 8.02 -3.75 -11.50
C ASP A 70 8.20 -2.32 -10.99
N ASP A 71 8.28 -1.37 -11.91
CA ASP A 71 8.53 0.02 -11.54
C ASP A 71 7.31 0.61 -10.79
N HIS A 72 6.15 0.63 -11.44
CA HIS A 72 4.96 1.38 -10.99
C HIS A 72 3.75 0.48 -10.72
N GLN A 73 3.95 -0.81 -10.44
CA GLN A 73 2.83 -1.72 -10.14
C GLN A 73 2.04 -1.22 -8.92
N LEU A 74 0.72 -1.28 -9.02
CA LEU A 74 -0.22 -0.93 -7.97
C LEU A 74 -1.44 -1.84 -8.11
N GLU A 75 -1.45 -2.97 -7.40
CA GLU A 75 -2.50 -3.99 -7.53
C GLU A 75 -2.93 -4.54 -6.18
N LEU A 76 -4.14 -5.10 -6.13
CA LEU A 76 -4.75 -5.72 -4.95
C LEU A 76 -5.08 -7.18 -5.25
N GLU A 77 -4.69 -8.08 -4.36
CA GLU A 77 -4.98 -9.52 -4.42
C GLU A 77 -5.84 -9.96 -3.24
#